data_AF-A0A973G4F2-F1
#
_entry.id   AF-A0A973G4F2-F1
#
_cell.length_a   1.000
_cell.length_b   1.000
_cell.length_c   1.000
_cell.angle_alpha   90.00
_cell.angle_beta   90.00
_cell.angle_gamma   90.00
#
_symmetry.space_group_name_H-M   'P 1'
#
loop_
_entity.id
_entity.type
_entity.pdbx_description
1 polymer ?
#
loop_
_entity_poly.entity_id
_entity_poly.type
_entity_poly.pdbx_seq_one_letter_code
_entity_poly.pdbx_strand_id
1 'polypeptide(L)'
;LKKDPGVDRKNNYVGFGIANMKASFVPDFIIARVIKSKQEETGATILLDDNYIMLNRWGLENKVSNVVVLDKKRICRYIYKGRLPDEEVEKLLSIVKEYQVK
;
A
#
# COMPACT_ATOMS: atom_id res chain seq x y z
N LEU A 1 12.01 3.54 0.44
CA LEU A 1 10.85 4.25 1.04
C LEU A 1 11.01 4.67 2.50
N LYS A 2 11.17 3.77 3.48
CA LYS A 2 11.11 4.12 4.93
C LYS A 2 12.18 5.11 5.42
N LYS A 3 13.31 5.24 4.72
CA LYS A 3 14.46 6.06 5.13
C LYS A 3 14.56 7.42 4.44
N ASP A 4 13.66 7.73 3.49
CA ASP A 4 13.74 9.02 2.78
C ASP A 4 13.34 10.17 3.73
N PRO A 5 14.22 11.15 3.98
CA PRO A 5 13.97 12.23 4.93
C PRO A 5 12.97 13.28 4.41
N GLY A 6 12.71 13.33 3.11
CA GLY A 6 11.81 14.30 2.48
C GLY A 6 10.33 13.93 2.56
N VAL A 7 9.99 12.73 3.03
CA VAL A 7 8.58 12.31 3.23
C VAL A 7 8.13 12.65 4.65
N ASP A 8 7.17 13.56 4.79
CA ASP A 8 6.54 13.96 6.04
C ASP A 8 5.51 12.90 6.48
N ARG A 9 6.02 11.92 7.22
CA ARG A 9 5.22 10.82 7.78
C ARG A 9 4.43 11.21 9.04
N LYS A 10 4.57 12.44 9.52
CA LYS A 10 3.92 12.88 10.77
C LYS A 10 2.56 13.51 10.46
N ASN A 11 2.48 14.35 9.43
CA ASN A 11 1.27 15.14 9.17
C ASN A 11 0.65 14.87 7.80
N ASN A 12 1.48 14.61 6.79
CA ASN A 12 1.06 14.77 5.40
C ASN A 12 1.02 13.46 4.61
N TYR A 13 1.89 12.51 4.92
CA TYR A 13 1.90 11.18 4.31
C TYR A 13 1.29 10.14 5.24
N VAL A 14 0.36 9.34 4.71
CA VAL A 14 -0.21 8.17 5.38
C VAL A 14 -0.10 6.98 4.43
N GLY A 15 0.40 5.86 4.94
CA GLY A 15 0.45 4.59 4.22
C GLY A 15 -0.35 3.52 4.94
N PHE A 16 -1.03 2.68 4.17
CA PHE A 16 -1.68 1.48 4.68
C PHE A 16 -1.52 0.33 3.68
N GLY A 17 -1.55 -0.90 4.19
CA GLY A 17 -1.53 -2.11 3.37
C GLY A 17 -2.94 -2.62 3.10
N ILE A 18 -3.10 -3.40 2.04
CA ILE A 18 -4.31 -4.19 1.79
C ILE A 18 -3.87 -5.64 1.62
N ALA A 19 -4.42 -6.52 2.44
CA ALA A 19 -4.14 -7.95 2.39
C ALA A 19 -5.35 -8.66 1.79
N ASN A 20 -5.13 -9.33 0.66
CA ASN A 20 -6.15 -10.14 0.04
C ASN A 20 -6.16 -11.54 0.67
N MET A 21 -7.29 -11.93 1.27
CA MET A 21 -7.40 -13.22 1.97
C MET A 21 -7.59 -14.39 0.99
N LYS A 22 -8.31 -14.15 -0.11
CA LYS A 22 -8.55 -15.14 -1.18
C LYS A 22 -7.31 -15.49 -2.02
N ALA A 23 -6.20 -14.78 -1.82
CA ALA A 23 -4.90 -15.10 -2.41
C ALA A 23 -4.15 -16.22 -1.69
N SER A 24 -4.66 -16.69 -0.56
CA SER A 24 -4.05 -17.72 0.28
C SER A 24 -4.94 -18.96 0.35
N PHE A 25 -4.31 -20.12 0.60
CA PHE A 25 -5.01 -21.35 0.97
C PHE A 25 -5.27 -21.45 2.49
N VAL A 26 -4.76 -20.49 3.26
CA VAL A 26 -4.95 -20.42 4.71
C VAL A 26 -6.36 -19.93 5.03
N PRO A 27 -7.06 -20.50 6.03
CA PRO A 27 -8.36 -19.98 6.46
C PRO A 27 -8.33 -18.50 6.89
N ASP A 28 -9.36 -17.75 6.48
CA ASP A 28 -9.44 -16.29 6.67
C ASP A 28 -9.26 -15.84 8.13
N PHE A 29 -9.81 -16.57 9.09
CA PHE A 29 -9.70 -16.21 10.52
C PHE A 29 -8.24 -16.25 11.03
N ILE A 30 -7.41 -17.11 10.45
CA ILE A 30 -5.98 -17.20 10.78
C ILE A 30 -5.24 -15.99 10.18
N ILE A 31 -5.55 -15.65 8.93
CA ILE A 31 -4.97 -14.49 8.24
C ILE A 31 -5.32 -13.20 9.01
N ALA A 32 -6.59 -13.03 9.38
CA ALA A 32 -7.07 -11.90 10.16
C ALA A 32 -6.35 -11.78 11.51
N ARG A 33 -6.13 -12.91 12.22
CA ARG A 33 -5.39 -12.92 13.49
C ARG A 33 -3.94 -12.48 13.32
N VAL A 34 -3.24 -12.99 12.30
CA VAL A 34 -1.84 -12.61 12.02
C VAL A 34 -1.74 -11.13 11.67
N ILE A 35 -2.67 -10.63 10.85
CA ILE A 35 -2.72 -9.22 10.48
C ILE A 35 -2.97 -8.36 11.71
N LYS A 36 -3.93 -8.73 12.56
CA LYS A 36 -4.20 -8.04 13.83
C LYS A 36 -2.95 -7.94 14.71
N SER A 37 -2.23 -9.06 14.90
CA SER A 37 -0.95 -9.08 15.64
C SER A 37 0.06 -8.07 15.06
N LYS A 38 0.22 -8.04 13.73
CA LYS A 38 1.13 -7.08 13.07
C LYS A 38 0.69 -5.63 13.25
N GLN A 39 -0.61 -5.35 13.23
CA GLN A 39 -1.12 -4.00 13.48
C GLN A 39 -0.83 -3.58 14.92
N GLU A 40 -1.00 -4.46 15.90
CA GLU A 40 -0.69 -4.23 17.32
C GLU A 40 0.82 -4.03 17.54
N GLU A 41 1.67 -4.84 16.91
CA GLU A 41 3.13 -4.78 17.05
C GLU A 41 3.77 -3.56 16.37
N THR A 42 3.25 -3.14 15.21
CA THR A 42 3.92 -2.14 14.35
C THR A 42 3.20 -0.82 14.25
N GLY A 43 1.94 -0.75 14.70
CA GLY A 43 1.05 0.39 14.45
C GLY A 43 0.63 0.56 12.98
N ALA A 44 0.98 -0.40 12.10
CA ALA A 44 0.58 -0.34 10.70
C ALA A 44 -0.94 -0.46 10.56
N THR A 45 -1.50 0.26 9.59
CA THR A 45 -2.88 0.04 9.15
C THR A 45 -2.87 -0.96 8.01
N ILE A 46 -3.59 -2.07 8.15
CA ILE A 46 -3.76 -3.09 7.12
C ILE A 46 -5.25 -3.39 6.99
N LEU A 47 -5.79 -3.22 5.79
CA LEU A 47 -7.17 -3.55 5.46
C LEU A 47 -7.24 -4.97 4.88
N LEU A 48 -8.35 -5.66 5.12
CA LEU A 48 -8.61 -6.98 4.56
C LEU A 48 -9.50 -6.84 3.32
N ASP A 49 -9.09 -7.50 2.23
CA ASP A 49 -9.88 -7.67 1.01
C ASP A 49 -10.27 -9.15 0.91
N ASP A 50 -11.56 -9.43 0.99
CA ASP A 50 -12.12 -10.78 1.04
C ASP A 50 -12.22 -11.42 -0.35
N ASN A 51 -12.27 -10.63 -1.43
CA ASN A 51 -12.67 -11.16 -2.73
C ASN A 51 -12.05 -10.44 -3.94
N TYR A 52 -10.77 -10.05 -3.84
CA TYR A 52 -10.04 -9.37 -4.93
C TYR A 52 -10.74 -8.08 -5.39
N ILE A 53 -11.46 -7.41 -4.49
CA ILE A 53 -12.24 -6.22 -4.81
C ILE A 53 -11.29 -5.12 -5.28
N MET A 54 -10.20 -4.89 -4.55
CA MET A 54 -9.23 -3.84 -4.90
C MET A 54 -8.51 -4.18 -6.20
N LEU A 55 -8.10 -5.43 -6.35
CA LEU A 55 -7.41 -5.90 -7.54
C LEU A 55 -8.26 -5.68 -8.79
N ASN A 56 -9.49 -6.17 -8.77
CA ASN A 56 -10.37 -6.12 -9.93
C ASN A 56 -10.80 -4.69 -10.28
N ARG A 57 -11.11 -3.85 -9.28
CA ARG A 57 -11.60 -2.49 -9.54
C ARG A 57 -10.51 -1.52 -9.99
N TRP A 58 -9.27 -1.74 -9.57
CA TRP A 58 -8.13 -0.89 -9.92
C TRP A 58 -7.22 -1.50 -11.00
N GLY A 59 -7.60 -2.68 -11.52
CA GLY A 59 -6.81 -3.42 -12.49
C GLY A 59 -5.42 -3.81 -11.97
N LEU A 60 -5.26 -4.09 -10.68
CA LEU A 60 -3.99 -4.53 -10.09
C LEU A 60 -3.69 -5.98 -10.48
N GLU A 61 -2.49 -6.46 -10.14
CA GLU A 61 -2.06 -7.81 -10.52
C GLU A 61 -1.88 -8.73 -9.30
N ASN A 62 -2.28 -9.99 -9.45
CA ASN A 62 -2.23 -10.96 -8.36
C ASN A 62 -0.81 -11.49 -8.18
N LYS A 63 -0.46 -11.91 -6.95
CA LYS A 63 0.84 -12.50 -6.61
C LYS A 63 2.07 -11.63 -6.92
N VAL A 64 1.88 -10.34 -7.14
CA VAL A 64 2.94 -9.34 -7.28
C VAL A 64 2.75 -8.19 -6.31
N SER A 65 3.79 -7.38 -6.11
CA SER A 65 3.66 -6.13 -5.36
C SER A 65 2.84 -5.13 -6.18
N ASN A 66 1.90 -4.45 -5.53
CA ASN A 66 1.15 -3.38 -6.16
C ASN A 66 1.30 -2.14 -5.29
N VAL A 67 1.59 -1.01 -5.92
CA VAL A 67 1.75 0.27 -5.23
C VAL A 67 0.88 1.31 -5.91
N VAL A 68 0.09 2.02 -5.11
CA VAL A 68 -0.79 3.08 -5.55
C VAL A 68 -0.53 4.31 -4.69
N VAL A 69 -0.42 5.48 -5.30
CA VAL A 69 -0.32 6.76 -4.60
C VAL A 69 -1.50 7.64 -4.98
N LEU A 70 -2.23 8.09 -3.97
CA LEU A 70 -3.31 9.06 -4.09
C LEU A 70 -2.87 10.38 -3.47
N ASP A 71 -3.29 11.50 -4.05
CA ASP A 71 -3.11 12.81 -3.43
C ASP A 71 -4.23 13.12 -2.40
N LYS A 72 -4.16 14.29 -1.76
CA LYS A 72 -5.18 14.75 -0.78
C LYS A 72 -6.57 14.93 -1.39
N LYS A 73 -6.68 15.08 -2.71
CA LYS A 73 -7.95 15.18 -3.46
C LYS A 73 -8.46 13.81 -3.91
N ARG A 74 -7.82 12.71 -3.48
CA ARG A 74 -8.13 11.32 -3.84
C ARG A 74 -7.92 11.01 -5.32
N ILE A 75 -7.07 11.78 -5.99
CA ILE A 75 -6.69 11.53 -7.39
C ILE A 75 -5.49 10.60 -7.40
N CYS A 76 -5.55 9.55 -8.23
CA CYS A 76 -4.43 8.64 -8.43
C CYS A 76 -3.29 9.33 -9.18
N ARG A 77 -2.12 9.40 -8.56
CA ARG A 77 -0.91 10.02 -9.12
C ARG A 77 0.12 9.00 -9.57
N TYR A 78 0.03 7.78 -9.06
CA TYR A 78 0.96 6.71 -9.41
C TYR A 78 0.31 5.34 -9.19
N ILE A 79 0.59 4.42 -10.12
CA ILE A 79 0.25 3.01 -10.02
C ILE A 79 1.40 2.19 -10.61
N TYR A 80 1.87 1.20 -9.87
CA TYR A 80 2.90 0.27 -10.35
C TYR A 80 2.60 -1.15 -9.87
N LYS A 81 2.86 -2.11 -10.76
CA LYS A 81 2.59 -3.54 -10.56
C LYS A 81 3.89 -4.30 -10.80
N GLY A 82 4.24 -5.18 -9.87
CA GLY A 82 5.52 -5.88 -9.89
C GLY A 82 6.54 -5.31 -8.91
N ARG A 83 7.73 -5.90 -8.93
CA ARG A 83 8.87 -5.43 -8.14
C ARG A 83 9.28 -4.04 -8.64
N LEU A 84 9.35 -3.06 -7.74
CA LEU A 84 9.83 -1.72 -8.07
C LEU A 84 11.35 -1.76 -8.27
N PRO A 85 11.88 -1.45 -9.47
CA PRO A 85 13.29 -1.14 -9.66
C PRO A 85 13.65 0.21 -9.01
N ASP A 86 14.94 0.47 -8.83
CA ASP A 86 15.41 1.65 -8.10
C ASP A 86 14.93 2.97 -8.74
N GLU A 87 14.90 3.05 -10.08
CA GLU A 87 14.37 4.21 -10.82
C GLU A 87 12.89 4.50 -10.49
N GLU A 88 12.08 3.45 -10.36
CA GLU A 88 10.66 3.60 -10.01
C GLU A 88 10.47 3.94 -8.52
N VAL A 89 11.40 3.52 -7.65
CA VAL A 89 11.41 3.97 -6.26
C VAL A 89 11.68 5.48 -6.17
N GLU A 90 12.62 6.01 -6.94
CA GLU A 90 12.93 7.44 -6.99
C GLU A 90 11.75 8.25 -7.55
N LYS A 91 11.12 7.77 -8.62
CA LYS A 91 9.93 8.38 -9.20
C LYS A 91 8.77 8.41 -8.21
N LEU A 92 8.48 7.29 -7.54
CA LEU A 92 7.45 7.21 -6.52
C LEU A 92 7.73 8.18 -5.35
N LEU A 93 8.98 8.24 -4.88
CA LEU A 93 9.36 9.17 -3.81
C LEU A 93 9.15 10.62 -4.22
N SER A 94 9.46 10.96 -5.47
CA SER A 94 9.28 12.31 -6.01
C SER A 94 7.80 12.69 -6.07
N ILE A 95 6.94 11.79 -6.52
CA ILE A 95 5.48 12.00 -6.54
C ILE A 95 4.93 12.18 -5.13
N VAL A 96 5.33 11.34 -4.18
CA VAL A 96 4.93 11.50 -2.77
C VAL A 96 5.36 12.85 -2.23
N LYS A 97 6.59 13.29 -2.51
CA LYS A 97 7.10 14.58 -2.04
C LYS A 97 6.34 15.76 -2.62
N GLU A 98 5.96 15.67 -3.89
CA GLU A 98 5.19 16.71 -4.57
C GLU A 98 3.77 16.84 -4.00
N TYR A 99 3.08 15.72 -3.77
CA TYR A 99 1.65 15.69 -3.43
C TYR A 99 1.35 15.55 -1.93
N GLN A 100 2.34 15.33 -1.08
CA GLN A 100 2.09 15.30 0.37
C GLN A 100 1.65 16.67 0.91
N VAL A 101 2.07 17.77 0.27
CA VAL A 101 1.75 19.15 0.70
C VAL A 101 0.55 19.79 -0.05
N LYS A 102 0.09 19.18 -1.14
CA LYS A 102 -0.96 19.71 -2.04
C LYS A 102 -2.30 19.00 -1.82
#